data_AF-A0A431MUA0-F1
#
_entry.id   AF-A0A431MUA0-F1
#
_cell.length_a   1.000
_cell.length_b   1.000
_cell.length_c   1.000
_cell.angle_alpha   90.00
_cell.angle_beta   90.00
_cell.angle_gamma   90.00
#
_symmetry.space_group_name_H-M   'P 1'
#
loop_
_entity.id
_entity.type
_entity.pdbx_description
1 polymer ?
#
loop_
_entity_poly.entity_id
_entity_poly.type
_entity_poly.pdbx_seq_one_letter_code
_entity_poly.pdbx_strand_id
1 'polypeptide(L)'
;MNIQNITALADQLQSLGFDNLGNLLLKRICFKPENFLLTHKIAKGKEFLDFRLYFEKQKKNEAYVLSYYDATLQQENTLDEAMLAGVDVSQLENKMGSINWKQIFNLDEKKKFDQNDKLTWEAEAKVESVIETLAVLEQDEHGKAIASSLKLKYWNGASFYELFGSINPVKNKSDVSQRFYFSENSIGISVEEAYRFLQNKWLEKQMQLKRKQADTTPESENDETSETNGSGLLKKRRLNQSAKGKRNKINQD
;
A
#
# COMPACT_ATOMS: atom_id res chain seq x y z
N MET A 1 35.33 -1.70 13.67
CA MET A 1 34.32 -2.04 12.65
C MET A 1 34.36 -3.55 12.48
N ASN A 2 33.24 -4.25 12.67
CA ASN A 2 33.22 -5.72 12.61
C ASN A 2 33.06 -6.18 11.15
N ILE A 3 34.18 -6.31 10.44
CA ILE A 3 34.19 -6.61 8.99
C ILE A 3 33.53 -7.97 8.71
N GLN A 4 33.82 -9.00 9.52
CA GLN A 4 33.24 -10.33 9.36
C GLN A 4 31.71 -10.31 9.46
N ASN A 5 31.15 -9.59 10.44
CA ASN A 5 29.71 -9.43 10.57
C ASN A 5 29.09 -8.70 9.38
N ILE A 6 29.72 -7.64 8.88
CA ILE A 6 29.22 -6.88 7.73
C ILE A 6 29.24 -7.74 6.46
N THR A 7 30.31 -8.49 6.23
CA THR A 7 30.42 -9.42 5.10
C THR A 7 29.35 -10.51 5.19
N ALA A 8 29.20 -11.14 6.35
CA ALA A 8 28.16 -12.17 6.55
C ALA A 8 26.74 -11.64 6.33
N LEU A 9 26.44 -10.41 6.76
CA LEU A 9 25.15 -9.76 6.49
C LEU A 9 24.96 -9.44 5.00
N ALA A 10 26.02 -8.99 4.32
CA ALA A 10 25.96 -8.74 2.87
C ALA A 10 25.69 -10.05 2.10
N ASP A 11 26.35 -11.13 2.47
CA ASP A 11 26.14 -12.47 1.89
C ASP A 11 24.73 -12.98 2.19
N GLN A 12 24.22 -12.76 3.42
CA GLN A 12 22.85 -13.09 3.78
C GLN A 12 21.84 -12.33 2.90
N LEU A 13 22.03 -11.02 2.71
CA LEU A 13 21.17 -10.21 1.84
C LEU A 13 21.19 -10.72 0.39
N GLN A 14 22.38 -11.06 -0.12
CA GLN A 14 22.52 -11.62 -1.46
C GLN A 14 21.81 -12.97 -1.58
N SER A 15 21.94 -13.86 -0.58
CA SER A 15 21.27 -15.17 -0.57
C SER A 15 19.74 -15.06 -0.55
N LEU A 16 19.21 -13.99 0.03
CA LEU A 16 17.79 -13.66 0.02
C LEU A 16 17.31 -13.08 -1.31
N GLY A 17 18.22 -12.72 -2.23
CA GLY A 17 17.90 -12.09 -3.50
C GLY A 17 17.90 -10.56 -3.48
N PHE A 18 18.52 -9.93 -2.47
CA PHE A 18 18.73 -8.49 -2.44
C PHE A 18 20.08 -8.11 -3.03
N ASP A 19 20.07 -7.67 -4.28
CA ASP A 19 21.29 -7.27 -4.97
C ASP A 19 21.74 -5.85 -4.56
N ASN A 20 23.06 -5.63 -4.52
CA ASN A 20 23.70 -4.32 -4.36
C ASN A 20 23.41 -3.56 -3.04
N LEU A 21 22.86 -4.23 -2.01
CA LEU A 21 22.63 -3.58 -0.71
C LEU A 21 23.86 -3.50 0.20
N GLY A 22 24.92 -4.27 -0.08
CA GLY A 22 26.12 -4.34 0.78
C GLY A 22 26.81 -2.99 1.01
N ASN A 23 26.93 -2.15 -0.03
CA ASN A 23 27.52 -0.82 0.10
C ASN A 23 26.66 0.13 0.94
N LEU A 24 25.33 0.03 0.82
CA LEU A 24 24.40 0.84 1.60
C LEU A 24 24.40 0.40 3.07
N LEU A 25 24.45 -0.91 3.31
CA LEU A 25 24.60 -1.51 4.63
C LEU A 25 25.86 -0.99 5.33
N LEU A 26 27.01 -1.06 4.65
CA LEU A 26 28.28 -0.55 5.17
C LEU A 26 28.18 0.93 5.54
N LYS A 27 27.64 1.78 4.63
CA LYS A 27 27.46 3.21 4.89
C LYS A 27 26.61 3.46 6.14
N ARG A 28 25.51 2.72 6.35
CA ARG A 28 24.66 2.87 7.55
C ARG A 28 25.38 2.45 8.82
N ILE A 29 26.07 1.31 8.80
CA ILE A 29 26.80 0.77 9.97
C ILE A 29 27.94 1.69 10.41
N CYS A 30 28.58 2.44 9.49
CA CYS A 30 29.62 3.41 9.83
C CYS A 30 29.17 4.50 10.81
N PHE A 31 27.87 4.84 10.83
CA PHE A 31 27.30 5.80 11.78
C PHE A 31 27.00 5.20 13.17
N LYS A 32 27.26 3.90 13.36
CA LYS A 32 27.03 3.14 14.60
C LYS A 32 25.61 3.30 15.21
N PRO A 33 24.52 3.21 14.41
CA PRO A 33 23.17 3.31 14.95
C PRO A 33 22.81 2.10 15.83
N GLU A 34 21.95 2.27 16.84
CA GLU A 34 21.41 1.12 17.59
C GLU A 34 20.48 0.25 16.72
N ASN A 35 19.77 0.87 15.79
CA ASN A 35 18.95 0.20 14.78
C ASN A 35 18.79 1.07 13.53
N PHE A 36 18.48 0.46 12.40
CA PHE A 36 18.22 1.18 11.15
C PHE A 36 17.38 0.35 10.17
N LEU A 37 16.85 1.03 9.15
CA LEU A 37 16.13 0.43 8.05
C LEU A 37 16.90 0.63 6.74
N LEU A 38 16.92 -0.41 5.90
CA LEU A 38 17.24 -0.30 4.49
C LEU A 38 15.96 -0.48 3.67
N THR A 39 15.74 0.38 2.69
CA THR A 39 14.62 0.29 1.76
C THR A 39 15.10 -0.17 0.40
N HIS A 40 14.40 -1.12 -0.21
CA HIS A 40 14.74 -1.63 -1.53
C HIS A 40 13.48 -1.88 -2.35
N LYS A 41 13.48 -1.43 -3.60
CA LYS A 41 12.35 -1.59 -4.52
C LYS A 41 12.74 -2.47 -5.68
N ILE A 42 11.90 -3.45 -6.00
CA ILE A 42 12.09 -4.38 -7.11
C ILE A 42 10.88 -4.31 -8.02
N ALA A 43 11.10 -4.02 -9.30
CA ALA A 43 10.06 -4.09 -10.32
C ALA A 43 9.93 -5.54 -10.84
N LYS A 44 8.70 -6.05 -10.90
CA LYS A 44 8.34 -7.35 -11.46
C LYS A 44 7.21 -7.15 -12.48
N GLY A 45 7.57 -6.81 -13.72
CA GLY A 45 6.59 -6.46 -14.75
C GLY A 45 5.83 -5.18 -14.38
N LYS A 46 4.50 -5.28 -14.25
CA LYS A 46 3.60 -4.20 -13.80
C LYS A 46 3.42 -4.14 -12.27
N GLU A 47 4.23 -4.86 -11.51
CA GLU A 47 4.14 -4.87 -10.04
C GLU A 47 5.43 -4.35 -9.44
N PHE A 48 5.31 -3.69 -8.28
CA PHE A 48 6.44 -3.22 -7.50
C PHE A 48 6.43 -3.89 -6.13
N LEU A 49 7.58 -4.44 -5.75
CA LEU A 49 7.82 -4.89 -4.39
C LEU A 49 8.62 -3.83 -3.65
N ASP A 50 8.08 -3.33 -2.54
CA ASP A 50 8.78 -2.46 -1.61
C ASP A 50 9.18 -3.25 -0.36
N PHE A 51 10.49 -3.33 -0.13
CA PHE A 51 11.08 -4.03 1.00
C PHE A 51 11.66 -3.04 2.01
N ARG A 52 11.40 -3.26 3.29
CA ARG A 52 11.99 -2.52 4.41
C ARG A 52 12.67 -3.51 5.35
N LEU A 53 13.99 -3.56 5.28
CA LEU A 53 14.83 -4.48 6.04
C LEU A 53 15.26 -3.82 7.35
N TYR A 54 14.96 -4.45 8.49
CA TYR A 54 15.25 -3.92 9.81
C TYR A 54 16.48 -4.58 10.43
N PHE A 55 17.44 -3.73 10.80
CA PHE A 55 18.68 -4.13 11.43
C PHE A 55 18.76 -3.57 12.85
N GLU A 56 19.28 -4.37 13.77
CA GLU A 56 19.54 -3.96 15.14
C GLU A 56 20.95 -4.37 15.59
N LYS A 57 21.54 -3.54 16.45
CA LYS A 57 22.83 -3.82 17.08
C LYS A 57 22.61 -4.68 18.33
N GLN A 58 23.24 -5.84 18.37
CA GLN A 58 23.22 -6.69 19.55
C GLN A 58 24.13 -6.14 20.64
N LYS A 59 23.60 -5.98 21.86
CA LYS A 59 24.34 -5.45 23.01
C LYS A 59 25.49 -6.33 23.48
N LYS A 60 25.45 -7.64 23.20
CA LYS A 60 26.42 -8.62 23.73
C LYS A 60 27.75 -8.63 22.99
N ASN A 61 27.73 -8.45 21.67
CA ASN A 61 28.88 -8.61 20.78
C ASN A 61 29.09 -7.41 19.84
N GLU A 62 28.30 -6.35 20.01
CA GLU A 62 28.24 -5.18 19.11
C GLU A 62 28.01 -5.52 17.63
N ALA A 63 27.53 -6.73 17.33
CA ALA A 63 27.26 -7.18 15.97
C ALA A 63 25.88 -6.70 15.52
N TYR A 64 25.72 -6.40 14.24
CA TYR A 64 24.42 -6.15 13.66
C TYR A 64 23.78 -7.45 13.22
N VAL A 65 22.46 -7.51 13.34
CA VAL A 65 21.65 -8.60 12.80
C VAL A 65 20.48 -8.04 12.01
N LEU A 66 20.10 -8.76 10.95
CA LEU A 66 18.86 -8.54 10.22
C LEU A 66 17.73 -9.28 10.96
N SER A 67 16.85 -8.56 11.66
CA SER A 67 15.83 -9.19 12.53
C SER A 67 14.56 -9.57 11.77
N TYR A 68 14.11 -8.69 10.87
CA TYR A 68 12.95 -8.93 10.02
C TYR A 68 13.01 -8.04 8.77
N TYR A 69 12.16 -8.34 7.79
CA TYR A 69 11.83 -7.40 6.74
C TYR A 69 10.31 -7.31 6.54
N ASP A 70 9.83 -6.12 6.22
CA ASP A 70 8.49 -5.92 5.69
C ASP A 70 8.58 -5.95 4.16
N ALA A 71 7.72 -6.73 3.51
CA ALA A 71 7.55 -6.69 2.06
C ALA A 71 6.13 -6.24 1.73
N THR A 72 6.00 -5.34 0.76
CA THR A 72 4.74 -4.82 0.27
C THR A 72 4.67 -5.04 -1.24
N LEU A 73 3.69 -5.81 -1.69
CA LEU A 73 3.34 -5.90 -3.10
C LEU A 73 2.39 -4.74 -3.41
N GLN A 74 2.86 -3.85 -4.27
CA GLN A 74 2.11 -2.75 -4.84
C GLN A 74 1.82 -3.11 -6.28
N GLN A 75 0.55 -3.15 -6.65
CA GLN A 75 0.22 -3.20 -8.07
C GLN A 75 0.49 -1.82 -8.66
N GLU A 76 1.03 -1.77 -9.87
CA GLU A 76 1.05 -0.53 -10.62
C GLU A 76 -0.36 0.03 -10.61
N ASN A 77 -0.50 1.27 -10.13
CA ASN A 77 -1.69 2.06 -10.37
C ASN A 77 -1.69 2.31 -11.88
N THR A 78 -2.06 1.31 -12.66
CA THR A 78 -2.38 1.54 -14.05
C THR A 78 -3.54 2.51 -14.00
N LEU A 79 -3.30 3.74 -14.45
CA LEU A 79 -4.35 4.70 -14.79
C LEU A 79 -5.11 4.20 -16.04
N ASP A 80 -5.30 2.88 -16.16
CA ASP A 80 -5.91 2.18 -17.29
C ASP A 80 -7.44 2.24 -17.21
N GLU A 81 -8.01 2.75 -16.10
CA GLU A 81 -9.42 3.10 -16.06
C GLU A 81 -9.62 4.45 -16.79
N ALA A 82 -9.79 4.35 -18.11
CA ALA A 82 -10.05 5.50 -18.99
C ALA A 82 -11.31 6.28 -18.59
N MET A 83 -12.20 5.72 -17.79
CA MET A 83 -13.31 6.44 -17.16
C MET A 83 -13.58 5.97 -15.75
N LEU A 84 -13.47 6.88 -14.78
CA LEU A 84 -13.87 6.69 -13.39
C LEU A 84 -14.83 7.77 -12.96
N ALA A 85 -16.01 7.38 -12.46
CA ALA A 85 -17.07 8.32 -12.07
C ALA A 85 -17.41 9.36 -13.18
N GLY A 86 -17.29 8.97 -14.46
CA GLY A 86 -17.51 9.86 -15.61
C GLY A 86 -16.32 10.78 -15.95
N VAL A 87 -15.21 10.67 -15.23
CA VAL A 87 -13.96 11.42 -15.48
C VAL A 87 -13.00 10.59 -16.32
N ASP A 88 -12.53 11.17 -17.42
CA ASP A 88 -11.43 10.61 -18.21
C ASP A 88 -10.09 10.91 -17.52
N VAL A 89 -9.51 9.87 -16.91
CA VAL A 89 -8.28 9.96 -16.13
C VAL A 89 -7.08 10.32 -17.01
N SER A 90 -7.04 9.87 -18.27
CA SER A 90 -5.97 10.21 -19.21
C SER A 90 -6.05 11.68 -19.63
N GLN A 91 -7.26 12.20 -19.85
CA GLN A 91 -7.44 13.64 -20.10
C GLN A 91 -7.05 14.48 -18.87
N LEU A 92 -7.41 14.04 -17.67
CA LEU A 92 -7.02 14.73 -16.43
C LEU A 92 -5.51 14.74 -16.25
N GLU A 93 -4.83 13.62 -16.53
CA GLU A 93 -3.37 13.54 -16.48
C GLU A 93 -2.70 14.48 -17.49
N ASN A 94 -3.23 14.55 -18.72
CA ASN A 94 -2.74 15.50 -19.73
C ASN A 94 -2.93 16.96 -19.30
N LYS A 95 -4.10 17.30 -18.73
CA LYS A 95 -4.37 18.64 -18.17
C LYS A 95 -3.40 18.96 -17.03
N MET A 96 -3.19 18.03 -16.10
CA MET A 96 -2.21 18.15 -15.01
C MET A 96 -0.79 18.34 -15.55
N GLY A 97 -0.40 17.64 -16.61
CA GLY A 97 0.93 17.80 -17.23
C GLY A 97 1.13 19.12 -17.98
N SER A 98 0.05 19.73 -18.48
CA SER A 98 0.12 21.01 -19.20
C SER A 98 0.34 22.23 -18.30
N ILE A 99 0.10 22.09 -16.99
CA ILE A 99 0.16 23.17 -16.01
C ILE A 99 1.51 23.15 -15.29
N ASN A 100 2.18 24.30 -15.23
CA ASN A 100 3.39 24.47 -14.44
C ASN A 100 3.04 24.73 -12.96
N TRP A 101 2.69 23.67 -12.24
CA TRP A 101 2.26 23.73 -10.84
C TRP A 101 3.26 24.42 -9.91
N LYS A 102 4.57 24.30 -10.18
CA LYS A 102 5.60 24.99 -9.38
C LYS A 102 5.49 26.50 -9.47
N GLN A 103 5.12 27.02 -10.63
CA GLN A 103 4.94 28.46 -10.83
C GLN A 103 3.62 28.94 -10.24
N ILE A 104 2.54 28.16 -10.39
CA ILE A 104 1.23 28.51 -9.82
C ILE A 104 1.27 28.58 -8.29
N PHE A 105 2.02 27.68 -7.66
CA PHE A 105 2.18 27.66 -6.20
C PHE A 105 3.31 28.55 -5.67
N ASN A 106 3.97 29.34 -6.54
CA ASN A 106 5.02 30.25 -6.13
C ASN A 106 4.43 31.61 -5.72
N LEU A 107 4.24 31.81 -4.42
CA LEU A 107 3.74 33.06 -3.85
C LEU A 107 4.79 34.19 -3.76
N ASP A 108 6.06 33.89 -4.03
CA ASP A 108 7.15 34.89 -4.00
C ASP A 108 7.16 35.78 -5.25
N GLU A 109 6.45 35.38 -6.31
CA GLU A 109 6.17 36.27 -7.42
C GLU A 109 5.25 37.38 -6.91
N LYS A 110 5.81 38.57 -6.65
CA LYS A 110 5.08 39.84 -6.48
C LYS A 110 4.38 40.25 -7.78
N LYS A 111 3.61 39.35 -8.38
CA LYS A 111 2.75 39.62 -9.51
C LYS A 111 1.64 40.53 -8.99
N LYS A 112 1.59 41.75 -9.51
CA LYS A 112 0.46 42.63 -9.24
C LYS A 112 -0.76 41.99 -9.90
N PHE A 113 -1.77 41.68 -9.09
CA PHE A 113 -3.06 41.22 -9.59
C PHE A 113 -3.65 42.30 -10.50
N ASP A 114 -3.87 41.96 -11.76
CA ASP A 114 -4.56 42.80 -12.73
C ASP A 114 -5.89 42.13 -13.10
N GLN A 115 -6.99 42.79 -12.75
CA GLN A 115 -8.33 42.29 -13.00
C GLN A 115 -8.65 42.20 -14.51
N ASN A 116 -7.94 42.96 -15.36
CA ASN A 116 -8.16 42.99 -16.80
C ASN A 116 -7.29 42.00 -17.59
N ASP A 117 -6.38 41.28 -16.91
CA ASP A 117 -5.52 40.30 -17.57
C ASP A 117 -6.27 39.00 -17.87
N LYS A 118 -6.83 38.92 -19.08
CA LYS A 118 -7.54 37.73 -19.58
C LYS A 118 -6.67 36.47 -19.55
N LEU A 119 -5.36 36.57 -19.76
CA LEU A 119 -4.47 35.41 -19.79
C LEU A 119 -4.32 34.79 -18.39
N THR A 120 -4.30 35.62 -17.35
CA THR A 120 -4.30 35.15 -15.96
C THR A 120 -5.62 34.46 -15.63
N TRP A 121 -6.77 35.03 -15.99
CA TRP A 121 -8.07 34.38 -15.77
C TRP A 121 -8.23 33.04 -16.51
N GLU A 122 -7.75 32.95 -17.76
CA GLU A 122 -7.76 31.69 -18.52
C GLU A 122 -6.85 30.62 -17.92
N ALA A 123 -5.72 31.03 -17.32
CA ALA A 123 -4.83 30.11 -16.61
C ALA A 123 -5.47 29.61 -15.31
N GLU A 124 -6.07 30.49 -14.51
CA GLU A 124 -6.77 30.12 -13.27
C GLU A 124 -8.00 29.24 -13.55
N ALA A 125 -8.78 29.52 -14.59
CA ALA A 125 -9.91 28.68 -14.98
C ALA A 125 -9.50 27.25 -15.36
N LYS A 126 -8.30 27.07 -15.95
CA LYS A 126 -7.75 25.73 -16.22
C LYS A 126 -7.37 25.01 -14.93
N VAL A 127 -6.82 25.72 -13.95
CA VAL A 127 -6.52 25.16 -12.63
C VAL A 127 -7.80 24.75 -11.92
N GLU A 128 -8.79 25.64 -11.86
CA GLU A 128 -10.09 25.39 -11.25
C GLU A 128 -10.75 24.14 -11.84
N SER A 129 -10.81 24.03 -13.17
CA SER A 129 -11.36 22.84 -13.85
C SER A 129 -10.65 21.54 -13.44
N VAL A 130 -9.32 21.56 -13.26
CA VAL A 130 -8.55 20.38 -12.81
C VAL A 130 -8.86 20.07 -11.35
N ILE A 131 -8.97 21.07 -10.48
CA ILE A 131 -9.29 20.90 -9.06
C ILE A 131 -10.71 20.34 -8.88
N GLU A 132 -11.69 20.86 -9.62
CA GLU A 132 -13.06 20.33 -9.62
C GLU A 132 -13.10 18.87 -10.07
N THR A 133 -12.39 18.55 -11.16
CA THR A 133 -12.32 17.18 -11.68
C THR A 133 -11.68 16.23 -10.66
N LEU A 134 -10.62 16.67 -9.96
CA LEU A 134 -10.02 15.91 -8.86
C LEU A 134 -10.97 15.73 -7.68
N ALA A 135 -11.76 16.76 -7.33
CA ALA A 135 -12.73 16.70 -6.24
C ALA A 135 -13.88 15.71 -6.53
N VAL A 136 -14.33 15.63 -7.78
CA VAL A 136 -15.29 14.60 -8.23
C VAL A 136 -14.67 13.21 -8.11
N LEU A 137 -13.43 13.05 -8.54
CA LEU A 137 -12.71 11.77 -8.47
C LEU A 137 -12.49 11.32 -7.01
N GLU A 138 -12.30 12.23 -6.07
CA GLU A 138 -12.09 11.93 -4.65
C GLU A 138 -13.34 11.43 -3.91
N GLN A 139 -14.55 11.54 -4.51
CA GLN A 139 -15.78 11.00 -3.93
C GLN A 139 -15.80 9.46 -3.96
N ASP A 140 -15.09 8.85 -4.91
CA ASP A 140 -14.95 7.41 -5.02
C ASP A 140 -13.65 6.92 -4.35
N GLU A 141 -13.66 5.72 -3.77
CA GLU A 141 -12.49 5.18 -3.08
C GLU A 141 -11.34 4.85 -4.05
N HIS A 142 -11.65 4.34 -5.24
CA HIS A 142 -10.66 4.11 -6.30
C HIS A 142 -10.17 5.43 -6.88
N GLY A 143 -11.10 6.34 -7.17
CA GLY A 143 -10.78 7.68 -7.64
C GLY A 143 -9.91 8.48 -6.66
N LYS A 144 -10.12 8.35 -5.35
CA LYS A 144 -9.28 8.99 -4.31
C LYS A 144 -7.82 8.55 -4.36
N ALA A 145 -7.56 7.26 -4.62
CA ALA A 145 -6.20 6.75 -4.76
C ALA A 145 -5.51 7.34 -6.01
N ILE A 146 -6.25 7.46 -7.11
CA ILE A 146 -5.76 8.05 -8.37
C ILE A 146 -5.53 9.56 -8.23
N ALA A 147 -6.47 10.29 -7.64
CA ALA A 147 -6.32 11.71 -7.35
C ALA A 147 -5.07 11.95 -6.49
N SER A 148 -4.89 11.16 -5.42
CA SER A 148 -3.71 11.24 -4.56
C SER A 148 -2.40 10.95 -5.31
N SER A 149 -2.43 9.97 -6.22
CA SER A 149 -1.28 9.63 -7.08
C SER A 149 -0.92 10.75 -8.05
N LEU A 150 -1.91 11.36 -8.72
CA LEU A 150 -1.73 12.49 -9.64
C LEU A 150 -1.21 13.73 -8.89
N LYS A 151 -1.81 14.04 -7.73
CA LYS A 151 -1.34 15.13 -6.85
C LYS A 151 0.11 14.90 -6.45
N LEU A 152 0.47 13.69 -6.01
CA LEU A 152 1.84 13.37 -5.65
C LEU A 152 2.78 13.44 -6.87
N LYS A 153 2.35 13.03 -8.07
CA LYS A 153 3.19 13.06 -9.28
C LYS A 153 3.54 14.48 -9.71
N TYR A 154 2.57 15.39 -9.71
CA TYR A 154 2.73 16.74 -10.27
C TYR A 154 2.99 17.84 -9.24
N TRP A 155 2.56 17.66 -7.99
CA TRP A 155 2.76 18.64 -6.92
C TRP A 155 3.98 18.32 -6.04
N ASN A 156 4.72 17.24 -6.32
CA ASN A 156 5.98 16.95 -5.62
C ASN A 156 7.01 18.07 -5.83
N GLY A 157 7.45 18.67 -4.72
CA GLY A 157 8.38 19.81 -4.72
C GLY A 157 7.72 21.17 -4.99
N ALA A 158 6.40 21.27 -5.02
CA ALA A 158 5.71 22.55 -4.86
C ALA A 158 5.70 22.94 -3.37
N SER A 159 6.10 24.17 -3.07
CA SER A 159 6.39 24.64 -1.71
C SER A 159 5.16 24.86 -0.81
N PHE A 160 3.94 24.56 -1.27
CA PHE A 160 2.73 25.02 -0.60
C PHE A 160 1.88 23.90 0.00
N TYR A 161 2.27 23.46 1.19
CA TYR A 161 1.53 22.48 2.00
C TYR A 161 0.23 23.04 2.61
N GLU A 162 0.10 24.37 2.74
CA GLU A 162 -1.06 25.00 3.40
C GLU A 162 -2.35 24.96 2.56
N LEU A 163 -2.27 24.99 1.21
CA LEU A 163 -3.46 24.92 0.34
C LEU A 163 -4.02 23.50 0.20
N PHE A 164 -3.18 22.47 0.28
CA PHE A 164 -3.57 21.09 -0.04
C PHE A 164 -3.41 20.11 1.12
N GLY A 165 -2.86 20.55 2.26
CA GLY A 165 -2.53 19.71 3.40
C GLY A 165 -1.40 18.71 3.10
N SER A 166 -1.17 17.75 4.02
CA SER A 166 -0.25 16.64 3.73
C SER A 166 -0.90 15.67 2.74
N ILE A 167 -0.36 15.59 1.52
CA ILE A 167 -0.74 14.57 0.55
C ILE A 167 -0.13 13.25 1.04
N ASN A 168 -0.88 12.54 1.87
CA ASN A 168 -0.48 11.21 2.28
C ASN A 168 -0.62 10.27 1.08
N PRO A 169 0.42 9.49 0.70
CA PRO A 169 0.23 8.44 -0.26
C PRO A 169 -0.84 7.50 0.30
N VAL A 170 -2.02 7.52 -0.31
CA VAL A 170 -3.09 6.59 0.04
C VAL A 170 -2.53 5.22 -0.28
N LYS A 171 -2.24 4.43 0.77
CA LYS A 171 -1.91 3.02 0.60
C LYS A 171 -3.05 2.41 -0.21
N ASN A 172 -2.74 1.92 -1.41
CA ASN A 172 -3.79 1.42 -2.28
C ASN A 172 -4.48 0.28 -1.52
N LYS A 173 -5.82 0.20 -1.53
CA LYS A 173 -6.52 -0.93 -0.91
C LYS A 173 -6.09 -2.26 -1.54
N SER A 174 -5.53 -2.25 -2.75
CA SER A 174 -4.93 -3.41 -3.39
C SER A 174 -3.58 -3.82 -2.82
N ASP A 175 -2.87 -2.95 -2.08
CA ASP A 175 -1.55 -3.27 -1.54
C ASP A 175 -1.64 -4.42 -0.52
N VAL A 176 -0.72 -5.37 -0.65
CA VAL A 176 -0.60 -6.49 0.27
C VAL A 176 0.76 -6.44 0.93
N SER A 177 0.77 -6.28 2.25
CA SER A 177 1.99 -6.27 3.05
C SER A 177 2.08 -7.49 3.96
N GLN A 178 3.30 -7.96 4.18
CA GLN A 178 3.63 -8.99 5.15
C GLN A 178 5.00 -8.74 5.77
N ARG A 179 5.10 -8.97 7.09
CA ARG A 179 6.39 -9.02 7.78
C ARG A 179 6.89 -10.46 7.83
N PHE A 180 8.17 -10.62 7.54
CA PHE A 180 8.90 -11.88 7.59
C PHE A 180 10.02 -11.78 8.63
N TYR A 181 9.99 -12.67 9.61
CA TYR A 181 10.98 -12.74 10.69
C TYR A 181 12.04 -13.78 10.36
N PHE A 182 13.28 -13.54 10.78
CA PHE A 182 14.35 -14.52 10.70
C PHE A 182 14.35 -15.38 11.96
N SER A 183 14.35 -16.71 11.78
CA SER A 183 14.61 -17.64 12.89
C SER A 183 16.09 -17.96 12.96
N GLU A 184 16.60 -18.31 14.15
CA GLU A 184 18.05 -18.42 14.44
C GLU A 184 18.82 -19.38 13.51
N ASN A 185 18.14 -20.31 12.82
CA ASN A 185 18.78 -21.29 11.92
C ASN A 185 18.15 -21.36 10.51
N SER A 186 17.28 -20.42 10.14
CA SER A 186 16.70 -20.40 8.78
C SER A 186 17.39 -19.38 7.90
N ILE A 187 17.62 -19.74 6.63
CA ILE A 187 18.09 -18.81 5.59
C ILE A 187 17.12 -17.63 5.41
N GLY A 188 15.87 -17.78 5.87
CA GLY A 188 14.80 -16.79 5.73
C GLY A 188 14.05 -16.98 4.42
N ILE A 189 12.95 -16.25 4.28
CA ILE A 189 12.14 -16.27 3.06
C ILE A 189 12.81 -15.35 2.05
N SER A 190 13.12 -15.88 0.87
CA SER A 190 13.74 -15.11 -0.22
C SER A 190 12.77 -14.09 -0.83
N VAL A 191 13.31 -13.13 -1.58
CA VAL A 191 12.54 -12.13 -2.35
C VAL A 191 11.51 -12.80 -3.26
N GLU A 192 11.88 -13.90 -3.93
CA GLU A 192 11.01 -14.61 -4.86
C GLU A 192 9.89 -15.37 -4.12
N GLU A 193 10.19 -15.97 -2.98
CA GLU A 193 9.18 -16.62 -2.14
C GLU A 193 8.23 -15.61 -1.50
N ALA A 194 8.75 -14.49 -1.02
CA ALA A 194 7.95 -13.38 -0.50
C ALA A 194 7.00 -12.84 -1.58
N TYR A 195 7.49 -12.67 -2.81
CA TYR A 195 6.68 -12.26 -3.95
C TYR A 195 5.52 -13.24 -4.21
N ARG A 196 5.81 -14.54 -4.35
CA ARG A 196 4.77 -15.58 -4.55
C ARG A 196 3.77 -15.61 -3.40
N PHE A 197 4.23 -15.46 -2.16
CA PHE A 197 3.36 -15.39 -0.99
C PHE A 197 2.41 -14.20 -1.05
N LEU A 198 2.93 -13.01 -1.37
CA LEU A 198 2.13 -11.79 -1.47
C LEU A 198 1.14 -11.85 -2.64
N GLN A 199 1.53 -12.43 -3.78
CA GLN A 199 0.63 -12.66 -4.91
C GLN A 199 -0.53 -13.59 -4.54
N ASN A 200 -0.24 -14.70 -3.87
CA ASN A 200 -1.30 -15.62 -3.39
C ASN A 200 -2.26 -14.92 -2.42
N LYS A 201 -1.72 -14.14 -1.49
CA LYS A 201 -2.51 -13.36 -0.52
C LYS A 201 -3.36 -12.28 -1.21
N TRP A 202 -2.86 -11.68 -2.29
CA TRP A 202 -3.63 -10.77 -3.12
C TRP A 202 -4.77 -11.49 -3.84
N LEU A 203 -4.50 -12.64 -4.47
CA LEU A 203 -5.52 -13.43 -5.15
C LEU A 203 -6.62 -13.91 -4.20
N GLU A 204 -6.25 -14.34 -2.99
CA GLU A 204 -7.21 -14.71 -1.95
C GLU A 204 -8.12 -13.53 -1.57
N LYS A 205 -7.54 -12.35 -1.39
CA LYS A 205 -8.30 -11.12 -1.12
C LYS A 205 -9.29 -10.81 -2.25
N GLN A 206 -8.88 -10.95 -3.51
CA GLN A 206 -9.76 -10.77 -4.67
C GLN A 206 -10.91 -11.78 -4.70
N MET A 207 -10.63 -13.06 -4.40
CA MET A 207 -11.67 -14.09 -4.32
C MET A 207 -12.70 -13.81 -3.21
N GLN A 208 -12.24 -13.35 -2.04
CA GLN A 208 -13.14 -13.01 -0.94
C GLN A 208 -14.02 -11.80 -1.26
N LEU A 209 -13.48 -10.80 -1.97
CA LEU A 209 -14.27 -9.64 -2.43
C LEU A 209 -15.36 -10.06 -3.42
N LYS A 210 -15.03 -10.92 -4.40
CA LYS A 210 -16.02 -11.46 -5.35
C LYS A 210 -17.12 -12.27 -4.67
N ARG A 211 -16.79 -13.09 -3.68
CA ARG A 211 -17.79 -13.85 -2.89
C ARG A 211 -18.74 -12.92 -2.13
N LYS A 212 -18.20 -11.89 -1.48
CA LYS A 212 -19.02 -10.90 -0.76
C LYS A 212 -19.97 -10.14 -1.69
N GLN A 213 -19.53 -9.80 -2.90
CA GLN A 213 -20.38 -9.14 -3.90
C GLN A 213 -21.51 -10.05 -4.39
N ALA A 214 -21.23 -11.34 -4.62
CA ALA A 214 -22.24 -12.32 -5.02
C ALA A 214 -23.31 -12.52 -3.93
N ASP A 215 -22.91 -12.56 -2.65
CA ASP A 215 -23.83 -12.69 -1.50
C ASP A 215 -24.69 -11.43 -1.23
N THR A 216 -24.30 -10.26 -1.77
CA THR A 216 -25.08 -9.00 -1.66
C THR A 216 -26.03 -8.73 -2.82
N THR A 217 -26.07 -9.61 -3.82
CA THR A 217 -27.12 -9.55 -4.84
C THR A 217 -28.41 -10.05 -4.18
N PRO A 218 -29.47 -9.22 -4.02
CA PRO A 218 -30.74 -9.75 -3.55
C PRO A 218 -31.18 -10.81 -4.55
N GLU A 219 -31.39 -12.03 -4.07
CA GLU A 219 -32.09 -13.07 -4.80
C GLU A 219 -33.40 -12.48 -5.29
N SER A 220 -33.46 -12.16 -6.58
CA SER A 220 -34.73 -12.00 -7.27
C SER A 220 -35.44 -13.34 -7.11
N GLU A 221 -36.48 -13.34 -6.29
CA GLU A 221 -37.45 -14.41 -6.18
C GLU A 221 -37.90 -14.81 -7.60
N ASN A 222 -37.43 -15.97 -8.04
CA ASN A 222 -38.14 -16.81 -8.99
C ASN A 222 -37.82 -18.24 -8.61
N ASP A 223 -38.63 -18.71 -7.67
CA ASP A 223 -38.88 -20.11 -7.40
C ASP A 223 -39.39 -20.76 -8.69
N GLU A 224 -38.65 -21.73 -9.23
CA GLU A 224 -39.22 -22.89 -9.94
C GLU A 224 -38.15 -23.98 -10.12
N THR A 225 -38.15 -24.89 -9.15
CA THR A 225 -37.93 -26.34 -9.26
C THR A 225 -37.08 -26.88 -10.42
N SER A 226 -35.92 -27.46 -10.12
CA SER A 226 -35.66 -28.88 -10.38
C SER A 226 -34.38 -29.36 -9.70
N GLU A 227 -34.51 -30.50 -9.04
CA GLU A 227 -33.50 -31.21 -8.26
C GLU A 227 -32.30 -31.66 -9.12
N THR A 228 -31.10 -31.73 -8.52
CA THR A 228 -30.32 -32.98 -8.44
C THR A 228 -28.98 -32.80 -7.69
N ASN A 229 -28.92 -33.41 -6.50
CA ASN A 229 -27.79 -34.16 -5.87
C ASN A 229 -26.35 -33.73 -6.23
N GLY A 230 -25.53 -33.21 -5.31
CA GLY A 230 -25.02 -33.86 -4.10
C GLY A 230 -23.48 -33.69 -4.09
N SER A 231 -22.86 -33.13 -3.08
CA SER A 231 -22.41 -33.89 -1.92
C SER A 231 -21.94 -32.91 -0.83
N GLY A 232 -22.56 -33.03 0.34
CA GLY A 232 -22.27 -32.21 1.51
C GLY A 232 -20.97 -32.65 2.19
N LEU A 233 -20.12 -31.67 2.49
CA LEU A 233 -19.06 -31.79 3.47
C LEU A 233 -19.37 -30.86 4.66
N LEU A 234 -19.88 -31.50 5.72
CA LEU A 234 -19.70 -31.16 7.14
C LEU A 234 -20.00 -29.71 7.56
N LYS A 235 -21.29 -29.38 7.75
CA LYS A 235 -21.68 -28.25 8.61
C LYS A 235 -21.50 -28.67 10.09
N LYS A 236 -20.46 -28.13 10.72
CA LYS A 236 -20.15 -28.25 12.15
C LYS A 236 -21.33 -27.76 13.00
N ARG A 237 -22.04 -28.69 13.64
CA ARG A 237 -23.15 -28.44 14.58
C ARG A 237 -22.62 -27.64 15.78
N ARG A 238 -22.96 -26.34 15.85
CA ARG A 238 -22.78 -25.53 17.07
C ARG A 238 -23.87 -25.93 18.07
N LEU A 239 -23.49 -26.62 19.14
CA LEU A 239 -24.33 -26.82 20.31
C LEU A 239 -24.33 -25.53 21.14
N ASN A 240 -25.31 -24.66 20.89
CA ASN A 240 -25.76 -23.68 21.86
C ASN A 240 -27.06 -24.21 22.46
N GLN A 241 -27.02 -24.65 23.72
CA GLN A 241 -28.22 -24.67 24.56
C GLN A 241 -27.96 -23.78 25.77
N SER A 242 -28.72 -22.69 25.80
CA SER A 242 -28.81 -21.75 26.90
C SER A 242 -29.60 -22.35 28.06
N ALA A 243 -29.11 -22.08 29.28
CA ALA A 243 -29.85 -21.62 30.45
C ALA A 243 -31.21 -22.27 30.82
N LYS A 244 -31.23 -22.80 32.07
CA LYS A 244 -32.30 -22.80 33.11
C LYS A 244 -32.40 -24.22 33.73
N GLY A 245 -32.27 -24.46 35.02
CA GLY A 245 -32.04 -23.60 36.18
C GLY A 245 -32.17 -24.40 37.48
N LYS A 246 -31.87 -23.71 38.59
CA LYS A 246 -32.31 -23.92 39.99
C LYS A 246 -31.78 -25.12 40.81
N ARG A 247 -31.09 -24.73 41.90
CA ARG A 247 -31.21 -25.19 43.32
C ARG A 247 -30.80 -26.64 43.60
N ASN A 248 -30.01 -27.01 44.61
CA ASN A 248 -29.85 -26.51 45.98
C ASN A 248 -28.54 -27.09 46.59
N LYS A 249 -27.91 -26.32 47.49
CA LYS A 249 -27.33 -26.69 48.80
C LYS A 249 -26.89 -28.16 49.04
N ILE A 250 -25.64 -28.37 49.49
CA ILE A 250 -25.27 -28.73 50.89
C ILE A 250 -23.73 -28.80 51.03
N ASN A 251 -23.27 -28.48 52.24
CA ASN A 251 -21.92 -28.32 52.76
C ASN A 251 -21.10 -29.62 52.94
N GLN A 252 -19.86 -29.42 53.40
CA GLN A 252 -18.97 -30.30 54.21
C GLN A 252 -18.16 -31.32 53.39
N ASP A 253 -16.84 -31.47 53.54
CA ASP A 253 -15.82 -30.93 54.46
C ASP A 253 -14.51 -30.72 53.68
#